data_AF-A0A1S1R5R1-F1
#
_entry.id   AF-A0A1S1R5R1-F1
#
_cell.length_a   1.000
_cell.length_b   1.000
_cell.length_c   1.000
_cell.angle_alpha   90.00
_cell.angle_beta   90.00
_cell.angle_gamma   90.00
#
_symmetry.space_group_name_H-M   'P 1'
#
loop_
_entity.id
_entity.type
_entity.pdbx_description
1 polymer ?
#
loop_
_entity_poly.entity_id
_entity_poly.type
_entity_poly.pdbx_seq_one_letter_code
_entity_poly.pdbx_strand_id
1 'polypeptide(L)'
;MALLHRFPRPDGRPTERPAPSTRAPSTLPPSVARVAARTRLSAELLAAMLEIEGRTRATLDDMERADRLAARLLARRRDRLTAAEPPRQLSA
;
A
#
# COMPACT_ATOMS: atom_id res chain seq x y z
N MET A 1 -19.11 1.49 -55.14
CA MET A 1 -19.59 0.15 -54.75
C MET A 1 -18.41 -0.65 -54.22
N ALA A 2 -18.48 -1.07 -52.94
CA ALA A 2 -17.67 -2.05 -52.18
C ALA A 2 -16.12 -1.99 -52.29
N LEU A 3 -15.40 -1.49 -51.28
CA LEU A 3 -14.87 -2.21 -50.09
C LEU A 3 -14.07 -3.48 -50.42
N LEU A 4 -12.76 -3.46 -50.11
CA LEU A 4 -12.05 -4.49 -49.34
C LEU A 4 -10.63 -4.00 -48.99
N HIS A 5 -10.53 -3.21 -47.91
CA HIS A 5 -9.31 -3.13 -47.13
C HIS A 5 -9.20 -4.41 -46.30
N ARG A 6 -8.14 -5.21 -46.47
CA ARG A 6 -7.78 -6.24 -45.50
C ARG A 6 -6.27 -6.27 -45.25
N PHE A 7 -5.93 -5.86 -44.04
CA PHE A 7 -4.61 -5.90 -43.40
C PHE A 7 -4.06 -7.34 -43.25
N PRO A 8 -2.74 -7.54 -43.32
CA PRO A 8 -2.06 -8.49 -42.45
C PRO A 8 -1.68 -7.80 -41.13
N ARG A 9 -2.12 -8.42 -40.03
CA ARG A 9 -1.80 -8.07 -38.65
C ARG A 9 -0.34 -8.43 -38.35
N PRO A 10 0.46 -7.58 -37.69
CA PRO A 10 1.65 -8.04 -36.99
C PRO A 10 1.24 -8.71 -35.68
N ASP A 11 1.73 -9.94 -35.53
CA ASP A 11 1.55 -10.83 -34.40
C ASP A 11 2.02 -10.25 -33.05
N GLY A 12 1.28 -10.65 -32.02
CA GLY A 12 1.79 -11.03 -30.71
C GLY A 12 2.86 -10.14 -30.06
N ARG A 13 2.41 -9.10 -29.35
CA ARG A 13 3.13 -8.72 -28.13
C ARG A 13 2.35 -9.30 -26.95
N PRO A 14 2.93 -10.20 -26.14
CA PRO A 14 2.32 -10.57 -24.89
C PRO A 14 2.16 -9.30 -24.06
N THR A 15 0.92 -9.01 -23.71
CA THR A 15 0.53 -8.13 -22.62
C THR A 15 1.39 -8.50 -21.41
N GLU A 16 2.41 -7.71 -21.10
CA GLU A 16 3.01 -7.69 -19.76
C GLU A 16 1.93 -7.20 -18.80
N ARG A 17 1.08 -8.15 -18.38
CA ARG A 17 0.34 -8.02 -17.14
C ARG A 17 1.42 -7.80 -16.09
N PRO A 18 1.43 -6.69 -15.33
CA PRO A 18 2.39 -6.53 -14.25
C PRO A 18 2.21 -7.74 -13.34
N ALA A 19 3.24 -8.57 -13.27
CA ALA A 19 3.26 -9.72 -12.39
C ALA A 19 2.89 -9.24 -10.99
N PRO A 20 2.14 -10.01 -10.19
CA PRO A 20 1.98 -9.70 -8.78
C PRO A 20 3.39 -9.63 -8.22
N SER A 21 3.84 -8.41 -7.89
CA SER A 21 5.14 -8.15 -7.30
C SER A 21 5.18 -8.99 -6.02
N THR A 22 5.81 -10.16 -6.12
CA THR A 22 6.05 -11.06 -5.02
C THR A 22 7.02 -10.28 -4.17
N ARG A 23 6.46 -9.55 -3.21
CA ARG A 23 7.17 -8.61 -2.37
C ARG A 23 8.32 -9.39 -1.74
N ALA A 24 9.52 -9.22 -2.28
CA ALA A 24 10.71 -9.78 -1.69
C ALA A 24 10.68 -9.39 -0.21
N PRO A 25 10.94 -10.32 0.73
CA PRO A 25 10.98 -9.97 2.13
C PRO A 25 12.02 -8.86 2.24
N SER A 26 11.55 -7.65 2.54
CA SER A 26 12.41 -6.49 2.62
C SER A 26 13.44 -6.79 3.70
N THR A 27 14.70 -6.92 3.31
CA THR A 27 15.88 -7.08 4.18
C THR A 27 16.14 -5.84 5.05
N LEU A 28 15.16 -4.96 5.17
CA LEU A 28 15.23 -3.72 5.92
C LEU A 28 15.28 -4.03 7.41
N PRO A 29 16.14 -3.31 8.17
CA PRO A 29 16.11 -3.38 9.62
C PRO A 29 14.69 -3.13 10.16
N PRO A 30 14.32 -3.73 11.30
CA PRO A 30 12.95 -3.66 11.83
C PRO A 30 12.50 -2.23 12.16
N SER A 31 13.42 -1.32 12.48
CA SER A 31 13.15 0.12 12.58
C SER A 31 12.72 0.71 11.23
N VAL A 32 13.48 0.43 10.17
CA VAL A 32 13.22 0.92 8.82
C VAL A 32 11.94 0.33 8.23
N ALA A 33 11.69 -0.97 8.44
CA ALA A 33 10.44 -1.62 8.03
C ALA A 33 9.21 -0.97 8.69
N ARG A 34 9.31 -0.57 9.97
CA ARG A 34 8.26 0.15 10.68
C ARG A 34 8.01 1.54 10.09
N VAL A 35 9.08 2.28 9.81
CA VAL A 35 8.98 3.60 9.17
C VAL A 35 8.34 3.48 7.78
N ALA A 36 8.82 2.56 6.95
CA ALA A 36 8.28 2.32 5.61
C ALA A 36 6.79 1.94 5.64
N ALA A 37 6.37 1.11 6.60
CA ALA A 37 4.97 0.75 6.77
C ALA A 37 4.11 1.95 7.17
N ARG A 38 4.60 2.81 8.07
CA ARG A 38 3.93 4.05 8.49
C ARG A 38 3.82 5.04 7.33
N THR A 39 4.91 5.29 6.61
CA THR A 39 4.93 6.22 5.47
C THR A 39 3.96 5.78 4.38
N ARG A 40 3.95 4.49 4.06
CA ARG A 40 3.00 3.95 3.08
C ARG A 40 1.55 4.14 3.52
N LEU A 41 1.22 3.80 4.76
CA LEU A 41 -0.13 3.96 5.27
C LEU A 41 -0.55 5.44 5.34
N SER A 42 0.36 6.33 5.74
CA SER A 42 0.11 7.77 5.75
C SER A 42 -0.22 8.29 4.34
N ALA A 43 0.50 7.85 3.31
CA ALA A 43 0.22 8.22 1.93
C ALA A 43 -1.15 7.69 1.44
N GLU A 44 -1.49 6.44 1.76
CA GLU A 44 -2.79 5.85 1.43
C GLU A 44 -3.95 6.61 2.12
N LEU A 45 -3.79 6.97 3.39
CA LEU A 45 -4.80 7.75 4.13
C LEU A 45 -4.93 9.18 3.61
N LEU A 46 -3.81 9.83 3.29
CA LEU A 46 -3.83 11.17 2.69
C LEU A 46 -4.57 11.16 1.35
N ALA A 47 -4.29 10.17 0.50
CA ALA A 47 -4.98 10.01 -0.77
C ALA A 47 -6.50 9.83 -0.57
N ALA A 48 -6.89 8.97 0.37
CA ALA A 48 -8.31 8.75 0.68
C ALA A 48 -8.99 10.02 1.23
N MET A 49 -8.32 10.79 2.10
CA MET A 49 -8.84 12.06 2.61
C MET A 49 -9.10 13.05 1.47
N LEU A 50 -8.14 13.20 0.56
CA LEU A 50 -8.26 14.10 -0.58
C LEU A 50 -9.35 13.65 -1.55
N GLU A 51 -9.48 12.35 -1.79
CA GLU A 51 -10.53 11.77 -2.63
C GLU A 51 -11.93 12.06 -2.06
N ILE A 52 -12.14 11.82 -0.75
CA ILE A 52 -13.41 12.09 -0.06
C ILE A 52 -13.78 13.57 -0.15
N GLU A 53 -12.80 14.46 -0.01
CA GLU A 53 -13.01 15.91 -0.05
C GLU A 53 -13.04 16.48 -1.47
N GLY A 54 -12.84 15.66 -2.50
CA GLY A 54 -12.78 16.11 -3.91
C GLY A 54 -11.61 17.05 -4.21
N ARG A 55 -10.54 17.00 -3.40
CA ARG A 55 -9.35 17.84 -3.54
C ARG A 55 -8.22 17.06 -4.21
N THR A 56 -7.35 17.75 -4.95
CA THR A 56 -6.15 17.15 -5.58
C THR A 56 -4.85 17.60 -4.93
N ARG A 57 -4.89 18.64 -4.08
CA ARG A 57 -3.72 19.20 -3.39
C ARG A 57 -3.83 18.99 -1.89
N ALA A 58 -2.78 18.38 -1.32
CA ALA A 58 -2.60 18.25 0.11
C ALA A 58 -2.13 19.56 0.73
N THR A 59 -2.65 19.88 1.91
CA THR A 59 -2.07 20.88 2.83
C THR A 59 -1.13 20.21 3.82
N LEU A 60 -0.33 21.01 4.54
CA LEU A 60 0.51 20.49 5.62
C LEU A 60 -0.30 19.84 6.74
N ASP A 61 -1.43 20.44 7.14
CA ASP A 61 -2.31 19.86 8.17
C ASP A 61 -2.88 18.50 7.72
N ASP A 62 -3.22 18.34 6.43
CA ASP A 62 -3.70 17.06 5.90
C ASP A 62 -2.63 15.97 6.06
N MET A 63 -1.38 16.29 5.71
CA MET A 63 -0.24 15.37 5.83
C MET A 63 0.01 14.99 7.30
N GLU A 64 0.01 15.97 8.20
CA GLU A 64 0.18 15.75 9.65
C GLU A 64 -0.98 14.94 10.24
N ARG A 65 -2.21 15.19 9.80
CA ARG A 65 -3.39 14.43 10.22
C ARG A 65 -3.31 12.98 9.76
N ALA A 66 -2.98 12.74 8.49
CA ALA A 66 -2.82 11.40 7.93
C ALA A 66 -1.71 10.60 8.65
N ASP A 67 -0.58 11.23 8.95
CA ASP A 67 0.51 10.60 9.68
C ASP A 67 0.14 10.26 11.14
N ARG A 68 -0.56 11.16 11.84
CA ARG A 68 -1.10 10.89 13.18
C ARG A 68 -2.09 9.72 13.18
N LEU A 69 -2.95 9.65 12.17
CA LEU A 69 -3.89 8.53 12.00
C LEU A 69 -3.16 7.21 11.74
N ALA A 70 -2.18 7.21 10.84
CA ALA A 70 -1.36 6.03 10.54
C ALA A 70 -0.64 5.51 11.80
N ALA A 71 -0.04 6.40 12.59
CA ALA A 71 0.62 6.03 13.84
C ALA A 71 -0.35 5.37 14.84
N ARG A 72 -1.55 5.94 15.02
CA ARG A 72 -2.59 5.39 15.92
C ARG A 72 -3.08 4.02 15.46
N LEU A 73 -3.35 3.84 14.16
CA LEU A 73 -3.82 2.57 13.61
C LEU A 73 -2.77 1.47 13.72
N LEU A 74 -1.51 1.80 13.47
CA LEU A 74 -0.40 0.86 13.64
C LEU A 74 -0.18 0.48 15.10
N ALA A 75 -0.29 1.43 16.04
CA ALA A 75 -0.23 1.13 17.47
C ALA A 75 -1.35 0.15 17.87
N ARG A 76 -2.61 0.45 17.51
CA ARG A 76 -3.75 -0.43 17.77
C ARG A 76 -3.61 -1.81 17.12
N ARG A 77 -2.96 -1.90 15.96
CA ARG A 77 -2.64 -3.19 15.33
C ARG A 77 -1.64 -3.98 16.16
N ARG A 78 -0.62 -3.34 16.70
CA ARG A 78 0.38 -3.98 17.57
C ARG A 78 -0.27 -4.47 18.87
N ASP A 79 -1.09 -3.65 19.50
CA ASP A 79 -1.79 -4.03 20.74
C ASP A 79 -2.66 -5.27 20.54
N ARG A 80 -3.38 -5.34 19.41
CA ARG A 80 -4.18 -6.52 19.03
C ARG A 80 -3.32 -7.76 18.78
N LEU A 81 -2.13 -7.61 18.18
CA LEU A 81 -1.22 -8.73 17.96
C LEU A 81 -0.63 -9.23 19.29
N THR A 82 -0.23 -8.33 20.18
CA THR A 82 0.26 -8.68 21.52
C THR A 82 -0.83 -9.37 22.36
N ALA A 83 -2.08 -8.89 22.30
CA ALA A 83 -3.20 -9.48 23.03
C ALA A 83 -3.64 -10.84 22.46
N ALA A 84 -3.39 -11.10 21.17
CA ALA A 84 -3.71 -12.37 20.52
C ALA A 84 -2.61 -13.43 20.67
N GLU A 85 -1.43 -13.05 21.15
CA GLU A 85 -0.35 -14.00 21.43
C GLU A 85 -0.67 -14.70 22.76
N PRO A 86 -1.04 -16.00 22.78
CA PRO A 86 -1.27 -16.71 24.03
C PRO A 86 0.02 -16.68 24.86
N PRO A 87 -0.05 -16.69 26.21
CA PRO A 87 1.13 -16.73 27.04
C PRO A 87 1.95 -17.95 26.63
N ARG A 88 3.13 -17.72 26.02
CA ARG A 88 4.12 -18.77 25.82
C ARG A 88 4.41 -19.32 27.20
N GLN A 89 3.93 -20.53 27.49
CA GLN A 89 4.28 -21.24 28.70
C GLN A 89 5.80 -21.40 28.68
N LEU A 90 6.48 -20.58 29.48
CA LEU A 90 7.86 -20.79 29.87
C LEU A 90 7.85 -22.05 30.74
N SER A 91 8.05 -23.20 30.11
CA SER A 91 8.39 -24.42 30.82
C SER A 91 9.76 -24.22 31.46
N ALA A 92 9.78 -24.20 32.79
CA ALA A 92 10.96 -24.30 33.63
C ALA A 92 11.50 -25.74 33.66
#